data_AF-A0A1Q6YGX8-F1
#
_entry.id   AF-A0A1Q6YGX8-F1
#
_cell.length_a   1.000
_cell.length_b   1.000
_cell.length_c   1.000
_cell.angle_alpha   90.00
_cell.angle_beta   90.00
_cell.angle_gamma   90.00
#
_symmetry.space_group_name_H-M   'P 1'
#
loop_
_entity.id
_entity.type
_entity.pdbx_description
1 polymer ?
#
loop_
_entity_poly.entity_id
_entity_poly.type
_entity_poly.pdbx_seq_one_letter_code
_entity_poly.pdbx_strand_id
1 'polypeptide(L)'
;MSTQQPAVQIPAQLVKELRERTNAGFADCRAALVEAGGDIEKAIAILRKKGQAAAAKKAMREASEGLVGSYIHAGGKIGVLVELNCESDFVARTDAFQQLSHDIAMHIAALDPRYVRREEVTPEMLEKERDIYKAQALATGKPEAVVEKIVNGKMEKFYEENCLYEQHYIKDESVTIGEMIAQAISKLGENISIRRFVRFKVGEVSGEAAGPEGAPVPVKA
;
A
#
# COMPACT_ATOMS: atom_id res chain seq x y z
N MET A 1 -27.60 32.31 23.03
CA MET A 1 -26.53 33.03 22.30
C MET A 1 -25.57 31.99 21.79
N SER A 2 -25.66 31.63 20.50
CA SER A 2 -24.73 30.66 19.90
C SER A 2 -23.38 31.33 19.69
N THR A 3 -22.40 30.99 20.52
CA THR A 3 -21.01 31.38 20.32
C THR A 3 -20.52 30.76 19.01
N GLN A 4 -20.49 31.55 17.94
CA GLN A 4 -19.73 31.22 16.73
C GLN A 4 -18.27 31.07 17.15
N GLN A 5 -17.74 29.85 17.04
CA GLN A 5 -16.30 29.63 17.06
C GLN A 5 -15.67 30.52 15.97
N PRO A 6 -14.57 31.25 16.27
CA PRO A 6 -13.90 32.05 15.26
C PRO A 6 -13.49 31.13 14.11
N ALA A 7 -13.86 31.50 12.88
CA ALA A 7 -13.48 30.75 11.70
C ALA A 7 -11.95 30.61 11.66
N VAL A 8 -11.46 29.39 11.83
CA VAL A 8 -10.02 29.11 11.81
C VAL A 8 -9.48 29.50 10.43
N GLN A 9 -8.83 30.65 10.34
CA GLN A 9 -8.16 31.07 9.11
C GLN A 9 -6.94 30.18 8.91
N ILE A 10 -6.97 29.35 7.86
CA ILE A 10 -5.82 28.55 7.45
C ILE A 10 -4.99 29.32 6.41
N PRO A 11 -3.73 29.68 6.71
CA PRO A 11 -2.82 30.29 5.74
C PRO A 11 -2.64 29.43 4.49
N ALA A 12 -2.58 30.06 3.32
CA ALA A 12 -2.36 29.36 2.05
C ALA A 12 -1.02 28.58 2.03
N GLN A 13 -0.02 29.06 2.76
CA GLN A 13 1.27 28.39 2.91
C GLN A 13 1.13 27.04 3.63
N LEU A 14 0.32 26.95 4.69
CA LEU A 14 0.07 25.66 5.38
C LEU A 14 -0.66 24.67 4.47
N VAL A 15 -1.63 25.14 3.67
CA VAL A 15 -2.32 24.29 2.70
C VAL A 15 -1.34 23.77 1.63
N LYS A 16 -0.43 24.63 1.17
CA LYS A 16 0.62 24.26 0.21
C LYS A 16 1.58 23.22 0.81
N GLU A 17 2.07 23.44 2.02
CA GLU A 17 2.96 22.53 2.73
C GLU A 17 2.31 21.15 2.93
N LEU A 18 1.06 21.12 3.43
CA LEU A 18 0.34 19.87 3.60
C LEU A 18 0.13 19.14 2.28
N ARG A 19 -0.16 19.88 1.20
CA ARG A 19 -0.33 19.30 -0.14
C ARG A 19 0.98 18.74 -0.68
N GLU A 20 2.10 19.38 -0.43
CA GLU A 20 3.43 18.86 -0.83
C GLU A 20 3.77 17.58 -0.08
N ARG A 21 3.40 17.48 1.21
CA ARG A 21 3.64 16.29 2.03
C ARG A 21 2.70 15.12 1.79
N THR A 22 1.46 15.37 1.37
CA THR A 22 0.42 14.33 1.25
C THR A 22 -0.06 14.08 -0.17
N ASN A 23 0.32 14.97 -1.11
CA ASN A 23 -0.13 14.96 -2.49
C ASN A 23 -1.67 15.00 -2.69
N ALA A 24 -2.42 15.33 -1.63
CA ALA A 24 -3.88 15.37 -1.61
C ALA A 24 -4.45 16.61 -2.34
N GLY A 25 -5.77 16.58 -2.60
CA GLY A 25 -6.48 17.70 -3.21
C GLY A 25 -6.42 18.96 -2.35
N PHE A 26 -6.38 20.14 -2.98
CA PHE A 26 -6.30 21.42 -2.26
C PHE A 26 -7.46 21.61 -1.28
N ALA A 27 -8.68 21.25 -1.71
CA ALA A 27 -9.88 21.34 -0.88
C ALA A 27 -9.80 20.42 0.34
N ASP A 28 -9.33 19.18 0.15
CA ASP A 28 -9.16 18.21 1.23
C ASP A 28 -8.09 18.64 2.23
N CYS A 29 -6.96 19.16 1.74
CA CYS A 29 -5.89 19.70 2.59
C CYS A 29 -6.41 20.86 3.45
N ARG A 30 -7.15 21.79 2.85
CA ARG A 30 -7.74 22.92 3.58
C ARG A 30 -8.75 22.42 4.62
N ALA A 31 -9.64 21.51 4.26
CA ALA A 31 -10.63 20.97 5.18
C ALA A 31 -9.99 20.22 6.35
N ALA A 32 -8.94 19.42 6.08
CA ALA A 32 -8.19 18.72 7.10
C ALA A 32 -7.46 19.68 8.04
N LEU A 33 -6.88 20.77 7.52
CA LEU A 33 -6.24 21.80 8.36
C LEU A 33 -7.25 22.55 9.22
N VAL A 34 -8.45 22.84 8.72
CA VAL A 34 -9.53 23.44 9.53
C VAL A 34 -9.91 22.49 10.67
N GLU A 35 -10.10 21.20 10.37
CA GLU A 35 -10.45 20.18 11.37
C GLU A 35 -9.32 19.95 12.39
N ALA A 36 -8.07 20.06 11.95
CA ALA A 36 -6.88 19.95 12.80
C ALA A 36 -6.54 21.23 13.59
N GLY A 37 -7.27 22.34 13.38
CA GLY A 37 -6.93 23.63 13.99
C GLY A 37 -5.59 24.20 13.52
N GLY A 38 -5.19 23.91 12.28
CA GLY A 38 -3.91 24.33 11.69
C GLY A 38 -2.72 23.42 11.97
N ASP A 39 -2.90 22.33 12.72
CA ASP A 39 -1.84 21.36 13.03
C ASP A 39 -1.61 20.42 11.83
N ILE A 40 -0.39 20.45 11.27
CA ILE A 40 -0.05 19.68 10.06
C ILE A 40 -0.06 18.18 10.32
N GLU A 41 0.53 17.71 11.42
CA GLU A 41 0.62 16.27 11.70
C GLU A 41 -0.76 15.67 11.96
N LYS A 42 -1.63 16.40 12.67
CA LYS A 42 -3.03 16.00 12.82
C LYS A 42 -3.78 16.03 11.49
N ALA A 43 -3.54 17.04 10.64
CA ALA A 43 -4.16 17.10 9.32
C ALA A 43 -3.73 15.94 8.42
N ILE A 44 -2.48 15.50 8.48
CA ILE A 44 -1.98 14.29 7.79
C ILE A 44 -2.75 13.06 8.26
N ALA A 45 -2.88 12.87 9.58
CA ALA A 45 -3.65 11.74 10.13
C ALA A 45 -5.12 11.75 9.69
N ILE A 46 -5.75 12.94 9.65
CA ILE A 46 -7.12 13.11 9.15
C ILE A 46 -7.21 12.73 7.67
N LEU A 47 -6.29 13.19 6.83
CA LEU A 47 -6.25 12.86 5.41
C LEU A 47 -6.05 11.36 5.18
N ARG A 48 -5.13 10.72 5.92
CA ARG A 48 -4.93 9.26 5.85
C ARG A 48 -6.22 8.51 6.19
N LYS A 49 -6.88 8.88 7.30
CA LYS A 49 -8.15 8.26 7.70
C LYS A 49 -9.26 8.46 6.67
N LYS A 50 -9.36 9.67 6.07
CA LYS A 50 -10.32 9.96 5.01
C LYS A 50 -10.04 9.17 3.74
N GLY A 51 -8.77 9.02 3.37
CA GLY A 51 -8.33 8.19 2.24
C GLY A 51 -8.71 6.74 2.43
N GLN A 52 -8.43 6.16 3.60
CA GLN A 52 -8.83 4.79 3.93
C GLN A 52 -10.35 4.59 3.88
N ALA A 53 -11.12 5.54 4.42
CA ALA A 53 -12.58 5.49 4.33
C ALA A 53 -13.09 5.61 2.89
N ALA A 54 -12.44 6.44 2.06
CA ALA A 54 -12.78 6.59 0.65
C ALA A 54 -12.47 5.31 -0.15
N ALA A 55 -11.33 4.67 0.12
CA ALA A 55 -10.95 3.38 -0.45
C ALA A 55 -11.95 2.29 -0.08
N ALA A 56 -12.26 2.14 1.22
CA ALA A 56 -13.22 1.14 1.69
C ALA A 56 -14.61 1.31 1.05
N LYS A 57 -15.10 2.54 0.88
CA LYS A 57 -16.38 2.83 0.21
C LYS A 57 -16.39 2.48 -1.28
N LYS A 58 -15.22 2.45 -1.94
CA LYS A 58 -15.10 2.18 -3.38
C LYS A 58 -14.56 0.79 -3.69
N ALA A 59 -14.08 0.04 -2.69
CA ALA A 59 -13.45 -1.27 -2.88
C ALA A 59 -14.32 -2.28 -3.63
N MET A 60 -15.65 -2.20 -3.49
CA MET A 60 -16.62 -3.07 -4.16
C MET A 60 -16.99 -2.62 -5.58
N ARG A 61 -16.51 -1.46 -6.03
CA ARG A 61 -16.75 -0.99 -7.40
C ARG A 61 -15.83 -1.75 -8.34
N GLU A 62 -16.38 -2.15 -9.48
CA GLU A 62 -15.60 -2.83 -10.50
C GLU A 62 -14.51 -1.90 -11.04
N ALA A 63 -13.27 -2.38 -11.03
CA ALA A 63 -12.11 -1.71 -11.60
C ALA A 63 -11.51 -2.63 -12.67
N SER A 64 -12.09 -2.59 -13.87
CA SER A 64 -11.69 -3.44 -15.01
C SER A 64 -10.86 -2.71 -16.07
N GLU A 65 -10.76 -1.38 -15.98
CA GLU A 65 -9.85 -0.56 -16.77
C GLU A 65 -8.49 -0.41 -16.07
N GLY A 66 -7.51 0.23 -16.70
CA GLY A 66 -6.21 0.51 -16.10
C GLY A 66 -5.05 0.42 -17.07
N LEU A 67 -3.86 0.08 -16.56
CA LEU A 67 -2.67 -0.13 -17.39
C LEU A 67 -1.72 -1.17 -16.80
N VAL A 68 -0.85 -1.70 -17.66
CA VAL A 68 0.30 -2.49 -17.25
C VAL A 68 1.51 -1.57 -17.10
N GLY A 69 1.92 -1.32 -15.87
CA GLY A 69 3.14 -0.59 -15.55
C GLY A 69 4.36 -1.49 -15.72
N SER A 70 5.49 -0.87 -16.01
CA SER A 70 6.76 -1.58 -16.08
C SER A 70 7.89 -0.78 -15.48
N TYR A 71 8.89 -1.49 -14.96
CA TYR A 71 10.13 -0.90 -14.48
C TYR A 71 11.30 -1.83 -14.76
N ILE A 72 12.36 -1.30 -15.38
CA ILE A 72 13.62 -1.99 -15.61
C ILE A 72 14.68 -1.30 -14.77
N HIS A 73 15.25 -2.03 -13.80
CA HIS A 73 16.27 -1.48 -12.93
C HIS A 73 17.58 -1.24 -13.70
N ALA A 74 18.40 -0.31 -13.21
CA ALA A 74 19.68 0.05 -13.82
C ALA A 74 20.55 -1.19 -14.10
N GLY A 75 21.05 -1.29 -15.33
CA GLY A 75 21.82 -2.43 -15.81
C GLY A 75 20.98 -3.62 -16.30
N GLY A 76 19.65 -3.52 -16.33
CA GLY A 76 18.76 -4.50 -16.97
C GLY A 76 18.69 -5.87 -16.28
N LYS A 77 19.18 -5.97 -15.03
CA LYS A 77 19.22 -7.25 -14.29
C LYS A 77 17.93 -7.56 -13.53
N ILE A 78 17.07 -6.57 -13.33
CA ILE A 78 15.75 -6.72 -12.70
C ILE A 78 14.71 -6.04 -13.58
N GLY A 79 13.61 -6.73 -13.86
CA GLY A 79 12.47 -6.20 -14.60
C GLY A 79 11.15 -6.53 -13.91
N VAL A 80 10.22 -5.60 -13.90
CA VAL A 80 8.90 -5.76 -13.29
C VAL A 80 7.81 -5.37 -14.27
N LEU A 81 6.71 -6.14 -14.25
CA LEU A 81 5.42 -5.75 -14.81
C LEU A 81 4.36 -5.76 -13.70
N VAL A 82 3.50 -4.75 -13.65
CA VAL A 82 2.40 -4.65 -12.68
C VAL A 82 1.11 -4.27 -13.39
N GLU A 83 0.03 -5.01 -13.14
CA GLU A 83 -1.31 -4.66 -13.60
C GLU A 83 -2.00 -3.82 -12.52
N LEU A 84 -2.20 -2.53 -12.83
CA LEU A 84 -2.87 -1.57 -11.95
C LEU A 84 -4.20 -1.19 -12.59
N ASN A 85 -5.31 -1.48 -11.90
CA ASN A 85 -6.65 -1.21 -12.38
C ASN A 85 -7.26 0.06 -11.78
N CYS A 86 -8.16 0.67 -12.55
CA CYS A 86 -9.08 1.74 -12.15
C CYS A 86 -10.48 1.52 -12.77
N GLU A 87 -11.43 2.44 -12.51
CA GLU A 87 -12.80 2.31 -13.03
C GLU A 87 -12.91 2.78 -14.50
N SER A 88 -12.10 3.77 -14.93
CA SER A 88 -12.17 4.32 -16.29
C SER A 88 -10.83 4.46 -17.01
N ASP A 89 -10.87 4.45 -18.35
CA ASP A 89 -9.70 4.69 -19.19
C ASP A 89 -9.19 6.14 -19.10
N PHE A 90 -10.07 7.08 -18.72
CA PHE A 90 -9.71 8.47 -18.49
C PHE A 90 -8.72 8.60 -17.33
N VAL A 91 -9.00 7.96 -16.18
CA VAL A 91 -8.08 7.96 -15.04
C VAL A 91 -6.78 7.23 -15.38
N ALA A 92 -6.86 6.11 -16.11
CA ALA A 92 -5.69 5.35 -16.52
C ALA A 92 -4.65 6.19 -17.30
N ARG A 93 -5.11 7.19 -18.08
CA ARG A 93 -4.26 8.06 -18.88
C ARG A 93 -3.71 9.28 -18.14
N THR A 94 -4.13 9.53 -16.90
CA THR A 94 -3.64 10.68 -16.13
C THR A 94 -2.18 10.47 -15.71
N ASP A 95 -1.39 11.54 -15.69
CA ASP A 95 0.01 11.50 -15.21
C ASP A 95 0.11 10.95 -13.78
N ALA A 96 -0.89 11.26 -12.94
CA ALA A 96 -0.95 10.78 -11.56
C ALA A 96 -1.06 9.25 -11.47
N PHE A 97 -1.90 8.62 -12.32
CA PHE A 97 -2.07 7.17 -12.34
C PHE A 97 -0.87 6.46 -12.98
N GLN A 98 -0.32 7.02 -14.06
CA GLN A 98 0.88 6.50 -14.70
C GLN A 98 2.09 6.54 -13.76
N GLN A 99 2.26 7.65 -13.03
CA GLN A 99 3.32 7.80 -12.02
C GLN A 99 3.14 6.80 -10.87
N LEU A 100 1.91 6.62 -10.36
CA LEU A 100 1.61 5.62 -9.33
C LEU A 100 2.01 4.21 -9.79
N SER A 101 1.65 3.83 -11.01
CA SER A 101 1.99 2.52 -11.57
C SER A 101 3.50 2.31 -11.71
N HIS A 102 4.22 3.33 -12.20
CA HIS A 102 5.68 3.30 -12.28
C HIS A 102 6.34 3.17 -10.89
N ASP A 103 5.86 3.93 -9.92
CA ASP A 103 6.38 3.93 -8.55
C ASP A 103 6.17 2.58 -7.85
N ILE A 104 5.00 1.96 -8.06
CA ILE A 104 4.72 0.61 -7.58
C ILE A 104 5.64 -0.41 -8.26
N ALA A 105 5.84 -0.33 -9.58
CA ALA A 105 6.72 -1.25 -10.30
C ALA A 105 8.17 -1.16 -9.82
N MET A 106 8.66 0.06 -9.58
CA MET A 106 9.98 0.32 -9.01
C MET A 106 10.09 -0.18 -7.56
N HIS A 107 9.05 -0.01 -6.75
CA HIS A 107 8.97 -0.55 -5.39
C HIS A 107 9.07 -2.08 -5.38
N ILE A 108 8.29 -2.76 -6.21
CA ILE A 108 8.34 -4.23 -6.36
C ILE A 108 9.74 -4.67 -6.77
N ALA A 109 10.40 -3.95 -7.69
CA ALA A 109 11.75 -4.29 -8.13
C ALA A 109 12.75 -4.29 -6.96
N ALA A 110 12.59 -3.34 -6.03
CA ALA A 110 13.47 -3.15 -4.88
C ALA A 110 13.19 -4.14 -3.74
N LEU A 111 11.93 -4.34 -3.35
CA LEU A 111 11.58 -5.09 -2.13
C LEU A 111 11.11 -6.52 -2.37
N ASP A 112 10.90 -6.94 -3.62
CA ASP A 112 10.61 -8.34 -3.97
C ASP A 112 9.43 -8.96 -3.18
N PRO A 113 8.25 -8.29 -3.10
CA PRO A 113 7.09 -8.87 -2.45
C PRO A 113 6.68 -10.18 -3.13
N ARG A 114 6.12 -11.10 -2.34
CA ARG A 114 5.63 -12.39 -2.82
C ARG A 114 4.14 -12.39 -3.12
N TYR A 115 3.40 -11.54 -2.42
CA TYR A 115 1.94 -11.45 -2.49
C TYR A 115 1.53 -10.01 -2.72
N VAL A 116 0.38 -9.79 -3.36
CA VAL A 116 -0.22 -8.46 -3.43
C VAL A 116 -0.78 -8.09 -2.05
N ARG A 117 -1.50 -9.01 -1.40
CA ARG A 117 -2.23 -8.75 -0.14
C ARG A 117 -2.13 -9.92 0.84
N ARG A 118 -2.49 -9.67 2.11
CA ARG A 118 -2.51 -10.70 3.16
C ARG A 118 -3.44 -11.86 2.82
N GLU A 119 -4.55 -11.59 2.13
CA GLU A 119 -5.55 -12.61 1.78
C GLU A 119 -5.04 -13.64 0.77
N GLU A 120 -3.95 -13.34 0.05
CA GLU A 120 -3.32 -14.28 -0.88
C GLU A 120 -2.40 -15.29 -0.17
N VAL A 121 -2.13 -15.10 1.12
CA VAL A 121 -1.37 -16.04 1.93
C VAL A 121 -2.31 -17.13 2.44
N THR A 122 -2.17 -18.36 1.90
CA THR A 122 -3.07 -19.46 2.26
C THR A 122 -2.92 -19.87 3.74
N PRO A 123 -3.95 -20.45 4.36
CA PRO A 123 -3.86 -20.95 5.74
C PRO A 123 -2.71 -21.92 5.95
N GLU A 124 -2.45 -22.79 4.98
CA GLU A 124 -1.37 -23.78 5.02
C GLU A 124 0.01 -23.13 5.05
N MET A 125 0.21 -22.06 4.26
CA MET A 125 1.44 -21.29 4.25
C MET A 125 1.63 -20.52 5.57
N LEU A 126 0.54 -19.97 6.10
CA LEU A 126 0.55 -19.27 7.40
C LEU A 126 0.89 -20.21 8.54
N GLU A 127 0.31 -21.41 8.59
CA GLU A 127 0.61 -22.42 9.59
C GLU A 127 2.08 -22.84 9.52
N LYS A 128 2.59 -23.10 8.32
CA LYS A 128 3.99 -23.46 8.11
C LYS A 128 4.96 -22.38 8.61
N GLU A 129 4.73 -21.12 8.25
CA GLU A 129 5.56 -20.00 8.74
C GLU A 129 5.43 -19.81 10.25
N ARG A 130 4.21 -19.93 10.79
CA ARG A 130 3.93 -19.83 12.22
C ARG A 130 4.68 -20.91 13.01
N ASP A 131 4.71 -22.14 12.51
CA ASP A 131 5.40 -23.27 13.14
C ASP A 131 6.92 -23.07 13.15
N ILE A 132 7.49 -22.58 12.04
CA ILE A 132 8.90 -22.20 11.96
C ILE A 132 9.22 -21.16 13.04
N TYR A 133 8.42 -20.11 13.17
CA TYR A 133 8.64 -19.07 14.17
C TYR A 133 8.40 -19.56 15.60
N LYS A 134 7.44 -20.46 15.82
CA LYS A 134 7.18 -21.08 17.12
C LYS A 134 8.36 -21.94 17.56
N ALA A 135 8.89 -22.77 16.67
CA ALA A 135 10.09 -23.57 16.94
C ALA A 135 11.29 -22.67 17.31
N GLN A 136 11.52 -21.60 16.53
CA GLN A 136 12.57 -20.62 16.84
C GLN A 136 12.35 -19.91 18.18
N ALA A 137 11.11 -19.58 18.53
CA ALA A 137 10.79 -18.88 19.77
C ALA A 137 10.89 -19.80 21.00
N LEU A 138 10.46 -21.06 20.90
CA LEU A 138 10.62 -22.06 21.97
C LEU A 138 12.09 -22.33 22.29
N ALA A 139 12.97 -22.32 21.29
CA ALA A 139 14.42 -22.44 21.47
C ALA A 139 15.03 -21.32 22.34
N THR A 140 14.31 -20.21 22.56
CA THR A 140 14.77 -19.12 23.45
C THR A 140 14.53 -19.39 24.93
N GLY A 141 13.84 -20.48 25.30
CA GLY A 141 13.59 -20.86 26.69
C GLY A 141 12.61 -19.95 27.44
N LYS A 142 11.88 -19.08 26.74
CA LYS A 142 10.92 -18.14 27.32
C LYS A 142 9.57 -18.80 27.62
N PRO A 143 8.77 -18.25 28.56
CA PRO A 143 7.42 -18.75 28.85
C PRO A 143 6.50 -18.71 27.62
N GLU A 144 5.50 -19.60 27.57
CA GLU A 144 4.58 -19.78 26.44
C GLU A 144 3.88 -18.47 26.01
N ALA A 145 3.38 -17.68 26.96
CA ALA A 145 2.76 -16.38 26.68
C ALA A 145 3.71 -15.37 26.01
N VAL A 146 5.02 -15.49 26.24
CA VAL A 146 6.04 -14.65 25.58
C VAL A 146 6.37 -15.22 24.20
N VAL A 147 6.40 -16.53 24.06
CA VAL A 147 6.58 -17.21 22.76
C VAL A 147 5.46 -16.84 21.79
N GLU A 148 4.20 -16.87 22.22
CA GLU A 148 3.08 -16.46 21.37
C GLU A 148 3.19 -15.01 20.90
N LYS A 149 3.57 -14.08 21.79
CA LYS A 149 3.82 -12.68 21.43
C LYS A 149 4.95 -12.54 20.41
N ILE A 150 6.02 -13.31 20.56
CA ILE A 150 7.14 -13.32 19.59
C ILE A 150 6.67 -13.83 18.24
N VAL A 151 5.92 -14.94 18.21
CA VAL A 151 5.40 -15.52 16.97
C VAL A 151 4.48 -14.52 16.27
N ASN A 152 3.54 -13.90 16.99
CA ASN A 152 2.66 -12.89 16.40
C ASN A 152 3.44 -11.70 15.81
N GLY A 153 4.45 -11.20 16.52
CA GLY A 153 5.30 -10.13 16.00
C GLY A 153 6.09 -10.53 14.75
N LYS A 154 6.57 -11.78 14.68
CA LYS A 154 7.23 -12.31 13.46
C LYS A 154 6.25 -12.50 12.31
N MET A 155 5.01 -12.88 12.58
CA MET A 155 3.96 -12.97 11.56
C MET A 155 3.61 -11.60 11.00
N GLU A 156 3.50 -10.55 11.82
CA GLU A 156 3.30 -9.19 11.31
C GLU A 156 4.46 -8.75 10.42
N LYS A 157 5.70 -8.99 10.86
CA LYS A 157 6.88 -8.71 10.04
C LYS A 157 6.90 -9.50 8.74
N PHE A 158 6.45 -10.75 8.74
CA PHE A 158 6.31 -11.54 7.52
C PHE A 158 5.36 -10.85 6.53
N TYR A 159 4.22 -10.33 6.99
CA TYR A 159 3.31 -9.59 6.11
C TYR A 159 3.94 -8.29 5.60
N GLU A 160 4.58 -7.51 6.47
CA GLU A 160 5.29 -6.27 6.09
C GLU A 160 6.38 -6.51 5.04
N GLU A 161 7.05 -7.66 5.07
CA GLU A 161 8.12 -8.00 4.11
C GLU A 161 7.58 -8.67 2.84
N ASN A 162 6.52 -9.47 2.92
CA ASN A 162 6.09 -10.34 1.81
C ASN A 162 4.82 -9.88 1.09
N CYS A 163 3.99 -9.03 1.71
CA CYS A 163 2.76 -8.53 1.11
C CYS A 163 2.92 -7.08 0.65
N LEU A 164 2.75 -6.85 -0.65
CA LEU A 164 2.98 -5.55 -1.28
C LEU A 164 2.20 -4.41 -0.60
N TYR A 165 0.92 -4.61 -0.26
CA TYR A 165 0.10 -3.56 0.38
C TYR A 165 0.59 -3.17 1.79
N GLU A 166 1.29 -4.07 2.47
CA GLU A 166 1.79 -3.89 3.83
C GLU A 166 3.19 -3.25 3.85
N GLN A 167 3.92 -3.32 2.74
CA GLN A 167 5.26 -2.76 2.63
C GLN A 167 5.25 -1.23 2.74
N HIS A 168 6.22 -0.71 3.48
CA HIS A 168 6.55 0.71 3.53
C HIS A 168 7.15 1.17 2.20
N TYR A 169 6.65 2.27 1.65
CA TYR A 169 7.03 2.74 0.32
C TYR A 169 8.49 3.20 0.28
N ILE A 170 9.26 2.71 -0.69
CA ILE A 170 10.71 2.95 -0.76
C ILE A 170 11.14 4.43 -0.90
N LYS A 171 10.26 5.32 -1.38
CA LYS A 171 10.57 6.77 -1.44
C LYS A 171 10.06 7.55 -0.21
N ASP A 172 9.18 6.95 0.58
CA ASP A 172 8.62 7.53 1.81
C ASP A 172 8.17 6.40 2.75
N GLU A 173 9.06 6.02 3.67
CA GLU A 173 8.80 4.95 4.63
C GLU A 173 7.68 5.29 5.63
N SER A 174 7.19 6.54 5.67
CA SER A 174 6.10 6.93 6.55
C SER A 174 4.72 6.47 6.09
N VAL A 175 4.63 5.92 4.87
CA VAL A 175 3.39 5.41 4.27
C VAL A 175 3.59 4.01 3.71
N THR A 176 2.56 3.18 3.79
CA THR A 176 2.54 1.88 3.09
C THR A 176 2.04 2.01 1.67
N ILE A 177 2.27 1.00 0.83
CA ILE A 177 1.68 0.95 -0.52
C ILE A 177 0.15 0.96 -0.46
N GLY A 178 -0.46 0.28 0.52
CA GLY A 178 -1.90 0.33 0.72
C GLY A 178 -2.41 1.74 1.04
N GLU A 179 -1.69 2.50 1.87
CA GLU A 179 -2.01 3.91 2.15
C GLU A 179 -1.81 4.81 0.93
N MET A 180 -0.73 4.61 0.17
CA MET A 180 -0.47 5.35 -1.07
C MET A 180 -1.60 5.15 -2.09
N ILE A 181 -2.11 3.91 -2.24
CA ILE A 181 -3.25 3.61 -3.10
C ILE A 181 -4.53 4.25 -2.56
N ALA A 182 -4.79 4.20 -1.25
CA ALA A 182 -5.95 4.84 -0.65
C ALA A 182 -5.95 6.38 -0.84
N GLN A 183 -4.77 7.00 -0.76
CA GLN A 183 -4.59 8.43 -1.08
C GLN A 183 -4.89 8.71 -2.56
N ALA A 184 -4.42 7.85 -3.47
CA ALA A 184 -4.71 7.96 -4.89
C ALA A 184 -6.22 7.81 -5.18
N ILE A 185 -6.91 6.87 -4.54
CA ILE A 185 -8.37 6.69 -4.63
C ILE A 185 -9.12 7.94 -4.15
N SER A 186 -8.66 8.56 -3.06
CA SER A 186 -9.26 9.80 -2.57
C SER A 186 -9.06 10.95 -3.56
N LYS A 187 -7.88 11.03 -4.18
CA LYS A 187 -7.51 12.10 -5.11
C LYS A 187 -8.17 11.96 -6.48
N LEU A 188 -8.22 10.75 -7.01
CA LEU A 188 -8.70 10.45 -8.37
C LEU A 188 -10.20 10.12 -8.39
N GLY A 189 -10.78 9.75 -7.25
CA GLY A 189 -12.22 9.52 -7.12
C GLY A 189 -12.70 8.16 -7.62
N GLU A 190 -11.80 7.27 -8.03
CA GLU A 190 -12.09 5.92 -8.51
C GLU A 190 -11.49 4.86 -7.59
N ASN A 191 -12.07 3.65 -7.60
CA ASN A 191 -11.42 2.47 -7.07
C ASN A 191 -10.12 2.21 -7.83
N ILE A 192 -9.06 1.88 -7.10
CA ILE A 192 -7.76 1.55 -7.67
C ILE A 192 -7.26 0.30 -6.97
N SER A 193 -6.84 -0.71 -7.74
CA SER A 193 -6.32 -1.96 -7.18
C SER A 193 -5.15 -2.47 -7.99
N ILE A 194 -4.19 -3.08 -7.31
CA ILE A 194 -3.16 -3.88 -7.96
C ILE A 194 -3.78 -5.27 -8.15
N ARG A 195 -3.78 -5.77 -9.38
CA ARG A 195 -4.35 -7.08 -9.70
C ARG A 195 -3.32 -8.20 -9.57
N ARG A 196 -2.12 -7.95 -10.09
CA ARG A 196 -0.99 -8.89 -10.11
C ARG A 196 0.27 -8.16 -10.52
N PHE A 197 1.40 -8.76 -10.23
CA PHE A 197 2.69 -8.35 -10.77
C PHE A 197 3.56 -9.57 -11.07
N VAL A 198 4.62 -9.35 -11.82
CA VAL A 198 5.72 -10.29 -11.98
C VAL A 198 7.03 -9.53 -11.89
N ARG A 199 8.01 -10.14 -11.23
CA ARG A 199 9.37 -9.64 -11.13
C ARG A 199 10.32 -10.70 -11.67
N PHE A 200 11.25 -10.28 -12.49
CA PHE A 200 12.32 -11.10 -13.01
C PHE A 200 13.65 -10.57 -12.50
N LYS A 201 14.54 -11.46 -12.08
CA LYS A 201 15.93 -11.14 -11.76
C LYS A 201 16.86 -12.09 -12.52
N VAL A 202 17.87 -11.53 -13.19
CA VAL A 202 18.85 -12.33 -13.94
C VAL A 202 19.58 -13.28 -12.99
N GLY A 203 19.62 -14.56 -13.36
CA GLY A 203 20.26 -15.62 -12.57
C GLY A 203 19.38 -16.18 -11.46
N GLU A 204 18.15 -15.69 -11.29
CA GLU A 204 17.15 -16.34 -10.45
C GLU A 204 16.67 -17.62 -11.15
N VAL A 205 16.82 -18.74 -10.46
CA VAL A 205 16.34 -20.04 -10.95
C VAL A 205 14.87 -20.11 -10.56
N SER A 206 13.99 -20.33 -11.53
CA SER A 206 12.55 -20.55 -11.31
C SER A 206 12.36 -21.80 -10.44
N GLY A 207 12.35 -21.62 -9.11
CA GLY A 207 12.33 -22.72 -8.14
C GLY A 207 12.40 -22.29 -6.67
N GLU A 208 12.85 -21.06 -6.36
CA GLU A 208 12.89 -20.58 -4.96
C GLU A 208 12.03 -19.33 -4.68
N ALA A 209 11.36 -18.78 -5.69
CA ALA A 209 10.32 -17.77 -5.52
C ALA A 209 9.07 -18.24 -6.30
N ALA A 210 7.98 -18.46 -5.57
CA ALA A 210 6.76 -19.18 -5.97
C ALA A 210 6.95 -20.70 -6.09
N GLY A 211 6.55 -21.43 -5.03
CA GLY A 211 6.10 -22.81 -5.18
C GLY A 211 4.97 -22.90 -6.22
N PRO A 212 4.62 -24.12 -6.69
CA PRO A 212 3.84 -24.36 -7.91
C PRO A 212 2.38 -23.87 -7.88
N GLU A 213 1.96 -23.09 -6.88
CA GLU A 213 0.59 -22.64 -6.65
C GLU A 213 0.43 -21.11 -6.64
N GLY A 214 1.49 -20.34 -6.90
CA GLY A 214 1.48 -18.87 -6.87
C GLY A 214 0.84 -18.16 -8.08
N ALA A 215 0.03 -18.85 -8.89
CA ALA A 215 -0.81 -18.15 -9.86
C ALA A 215 -1.97 -17.50 -9.09
N PRO A 216 -2.19 -16.17 -9.18
CA PRO A 216 -3.37 -15.58 -8.57
C PRO A 216 -4.59 -16.30 -9.14
N VAL A 217 -5.34 -16.97 -8.26
CA VAL A 217 -6.63 -17.56 -8.61
C VAL A 217 -7.45 -16.40 -9.20
N PRO A 218 -7.99 -16.52 -10.42
CA PRO A 218 -8.75 -15.42 -11.01
C PRO A 218 -9.91 -15.08 -10.08
N VAL A 219 -9.86 -13.91 -9.46
CA VAL A 219 -11.00 -13.32 -8.77
C VAL A 219 -12.07 -13.18 -9.84
N LYS A 220 -13.11 -14.01 -9.76
CA LYS A 220 -14.24 -14.01 -10.69
C LYS A 220 -14.77 -12.57 -10.77
N ALA A 221 -14.95 -12.10 -12.00
CA ALA A 221 -15.64 -10.85 -12.32
C ALA A 221 -17.05 -10.84 -11.71
#